data_AF-A0A817VD06-F1
#
_entry.id   AF-A0A817VD06-F1
#
_cell.length_a   1.000
_cell.length_b   1.000
_cell.length_c   1.000
_cell.angle_alpha   90.00
_cell.angle_beta   90.00
_cell.angle_gamma   90.00
#
_symmetry.space_group_name_H-M   'P 1'
#
loop_
_entity.id
_entity.type
_entity.pdbx_description
1 polymer ?
#
loop_
_entity_poly.entity_id
_entity_poly.type
_entity_poly.pdbx_seq_one_letter_code
_entity_poly.pdbx_strand_id
1 'polypeptide(L)'
;MSCQHPNCFYPIHSTCTNHCHWSLCEEHINEHRKSLLTEFEELLQDLINPTDELSKLMETRKQIFTVEQHKQLDYLKQTHEKQINIIELPLITINKFQEQHNKISKHLVQIKTNEISLKQNDFQQIDTLSKEINQYKNSLKAKENQILTMKLLAIFVLHKEGDKKVKILQEEFNLESFGYFERRGVQPLLVFSARTVTERTALGTRQSVEADQNVNALVHVYVRPDGLASVIIADSEYPQRVAHTLLSKVMDDFTNAYPPSSWANMNEQTGKMASLSEVLRKYQNPQEADPLMRLQKDLDDTKDILKSTLVNVLERGEKIDDLVARSSDLSFEAKAFYKTARKTNRCCTLF
;
A
#
# COMPACT_ATOMS: atom_id res chain seq x y z
N MET A 1 7.28 77.15 24.45
CA MET A 1 7.69 75.73 24.44
C MET A 1 8.04 75.35 23.00
N SER A 2 9.12 74.61 22.79
CA SER A 2 9.61 74.20 21.47
C SER A 2 9.08 72.84 21.07
N CYS A 3 8.99 72.59 19.76
CA CYS A 3 8.64 71.29 19.19
C CYS A 3 9.45 70.16 19.83
N GLN A 4 8.81 69.04 20.14
CA GLN A 4 9.46 67.87 20.73
C GLN A 4 10.17 66.97 19.70
N HIS A 5 10.14 67.33 18.41
CA HIS A 5 10.89 66.62 17.38
C HIS A 5 12.40 66.92 17.52
N PRO A 6 13.29 65.91 17.45
CA PRO A 6 14.72 66.11 17.60
C PRO A 6 15.25 67.18 16.63
N ASN A 7 16.06 68.11 17.14
CA ASN A 7 16.65 69.22 16.37
C ASN A 7 15.66 70.21 15.73
N CYS A 8 14.39 70.22 16.17
CA CYS A 8 13.41 71.21 15.75
C CYS A 8 13.26 72.33 16.81
N PHE A 9 13.47 73.58 16.40
CA PHE A 9 13.36 74.75 17.30
C PHE A 9 12.11 75.60 17.05
N TYR A 10 11.22 75.16 16.17
CA TYR A 10 9.97 75.87 15.88
C TYR A 10 8.98 75.78 17.06
N PRO A 11 8.12 76.81 17.24
CA PRO A 11 7.13 76.80 18.31
C PRO A 11 6.11 75.68 18.11
N ILE A 12 5.61 75.16 19.23
CA ILE A 12 4.58 74.12 19.22
C ILE A 12 3.31 74.65 18.56
N HIS A 13 2.76 73.87 17.64
CA HIS A 13 1.48 74.15 17.01
C HIS A 13 0.35 73.38 17.71
N SER A 14 0.51 72.07 17.92
CA SER A 14 -0.49 71.24 18.64
C SER A 14 0.09 69.92 19.14
N THR A 15 -0.68 69.21 19.97
CA THR A 15 -0.30 67.94 20.59
C THR A 15 -1.13 66.78 20.05
N CYS A 16 -0.49 65.66 19.71
CA CYS A 16 -1.16 64.48 19.14
C CYS A 16 -1.90 63.66 20.22
N THR A 17 -3.20 63.89 20.41
CA THR A 17 -3.98 63.26 21.51
C THR A 17 -4.34 61.79 21.30
N ASN A 18 -4.15 61.23 20.09
CA ASN A 18 -4.74 59.94 19.74
C ASN A 18 -3.76 58.76 19.83
N HIS A 19 -2.46 59.01 19.69
CA HIS A 19 -1.46 57.94 19.65
C HIS A 19 -0.25 58.20 20.56
N CYS A 20 0.50 59.29 20.36
CA CYS A 20 1.81 59.48 21.01
C CYS A 20 1.91 60.66 21.99
N HIS A 21 0.93 61.59 22.01
CA HIS A 21 0.87 62.76 22.91
C HIS A 21 2.03 63.75 22.76
N TRP A 22 2.75 63.69 21.64
CA TRP A 22 3.84 64.62 21.35
C TRP A 22 3.32 65.97 20.90
N SER A 23 3.94 67.03 21.43
CA SER A 23 3.66 68.42 21.12
C SER A 23 4.59 68.90 20.02
N LEU A 24 4.06 69.05 18.81
CA LEU A 24 4.82 69.24 17.59
C LEU A 24 4.46 70.56 16.91
N CYS A 25 5.38 71.10 16.10
CA CYS A 25 5.06 72.18 15.18
C CYS A 25 4.19 71.66 14.02
N GLU A 26 3.64 72.58 13.23
CA GLU A 26 2.66 72.28 12.18
C GLU A 26 3.20 71.36 11.08
N GLU A 27 4.48 71.51 10.73
CA GLU A 27 5.12 70.69 9.71
C GLU A 27 5.31 69.24 10.20
N HIS A 28 5.90 69.07 11.37
CA HIS A 28 6.15 67.74 11.94
C HIS A 28 4.88 67.03 12.39
N ILE A 29 3.81 67.72 12.76
CA ILE A 29 2.53 67.04 13.05
C ILE A 29 1.89 66.49 11.77
N ASN A 30 2.08 67.16 10.63
CA ASN A 30 1.61 66.67 9.34
C ASN A 30 2.45 65.49 8.84
N GLU A 31 3.78 65.54 9.01
CA GLU A 31 4.65 64.39 8.73
C GLU A 31 4.33 63.19 9.61
N HIS A 32 4.15 63.42 10.92
CA HIS A 32 3.79 62.37 11.87
C HIS A 32 2.47 61.69 11.50
N ARG A 33 1.45 62.48 11.11
CA ARG A 33 0.16 61.94 10.63
C ARG A 33 0.31 61.10 9.36
N LYS A 34 1.13 61.54 8.40
CA LYS A 34 1.39 60.78 7.18
C LYS A 34 2.09 59.45 7.49
N SER A 35 3.12 59.48 8.32
CA SER A 35 3.84 58.26 8.74
C SER A 35 2.92 57.25 9.41
N LEU A 36 2.04 57.72 10.32
CA LEU A 36 1.08 56.83 10.99
C LEU A 36 0.09 56.22 10.01
N LEU A 37 -0.41 56.99 9.04
CA LEU A 37 -1.32 56.47 8.02
C LEU A 37 -0.66 55.38 7.17
N THR A 38 0.61 55.57 6.81
CA THR A 38 1.39 54.56 6.08
C THR A 38 1.58 53.28 6.91
N GLU A 39 1.93 53.40 8.20
CA GLU A 39 2.02 52.23 9.09
C GLU A 39 0.67 51.50 9.25
N PHE A 40 -0.44 52.23 9.35
CA PHE A 40 -1.77 51.63 9.39
C PHE A 40 -2.14 50.93 8.07
N GLU A 41 -1.78 51.50 6.92
CA GLU A 41 -1.98 50.88 5.61
C GLU A 41 -1.17 49.58 5.46
N GLU A 42 0.08 49.54 5.95
CA GLU A 42 0.90 48.33 5.97
C GLU A 42 0.31 47.25 6.89
N LEU A 43 -0.12 47.61 8.10
CA LEU A 43 -0.78 46.67 9.02
C LEU A 43 -2.11 46.14 8.47
N LEU A 44 -2.86 46.95 7.73
CA LEU A 44 -4.09 46.52 7.07
C LEU A 44 -3.81 45.55 5.91
N GLN A 45 -2.70 45.72 5.18
CA GLN A 45 -2.28 44.76 4.15
C GLN A 45 -1.89 43.40 4.74
N ASP A 46 -1.19 43.39 5.88
CA ASP A 46 -0.83 42.15 6.56
C ASP A 46 -2.04 41.33 7.04
N LEU A 47 -3.17 41.99 7.32
CA LEU A 47 -4.43 41.33 7.71
C LEU A 47 -5.17 40.68 6.52
N ILE A 48 -4.83 41.00 5.26
CA ILE A 48 -5.42 40.42 4.03
C ILE A 48 -4.66 39.15 3.56
N ASN A 49 -3.47 38.90 4.10
CA ASN A 49 -2.63 37.73 3.82
C ASN A 49 -3.24 36.32 4.12
N PRO A 50 -4.20 36.14 5.05
CA PRO A 50 -4.79 34.82 5.32
C PRO A 50 -5.52 34.21 4.11
N THR A 51 -6.08 35.06 3.24
CA THR A 51 -6.79 34.64 2.03
C THR A 51 -5.85 34.06 0.96
N ASP A 52 -4.63 34.58 0.86
CA ASP A 52 -3.62 34.09 -0.07
C ASP A 52 -2.99 32.77 0.40
N GLU A 53 -2.72 32.64 1.71
CA GLU A 53 -2.25 31.38 2.28
C GLU A 53 -3.30 30.26 2.16
N LEU A 54 -4.57 30.55 2.44
CA LEU A 54 -5.66 29.59 2.28
C LEU A 54 -5.81 29.17 0.81
N SER A 55 -5.70 30.12 -0.12
CA SER A 55 -5.75 29.84 -1.56
C SER A 55 -4.59 28.94 -2.00
N LYS A 56 -3.36 29.22 -1.54
CA LYS A 56 -2.19 28.36 -1.78
C LYS A 56 -2.36 26.96 -1.21
N LEU A 57 -2.93 26.82 -0.02
CA LEU A 57 -3.23 25.53 0.60
C LEU A 57 -4.30 24.74 -0.18
N MET A 58 -5.34 25.42 -0.67
CA MET A 58 -6.38 24.80 -1.51
C MET A 58 -5.80 24.33 -2.85
N GLU A 59 -4.96 25.14 -3.50
CA GLU A 59 -4.25 24.79 -4.72
C GLU A 59 -3.34 23.57 -4.51
N THR A 60 -2.57 23.57 -3.41
CA THR A 60 -1.69 22.46 -3.03
C THR A 60 -2.48 21.17 -2.77
N ARG A 61 -3.61 21.26 -2.05
CA ARG A 61 -4.50 20.12 -1.80
C ARG A 61 -5.07 19.56 -3.11
N LYS A 62 -5.47 20.43 -4.04
CA LYS A 62 -5.98 20.03 -5.36
C LYS A 62 -4.90 19.32 -6.18
N GLN A 63 -3.66 19.82 -6.14
CA GLN A 63 -2.52 19.17 -6.80
C GLN A 63 -2.21 17.80 -6.19
N ILE A 64 -2.15 17.67 -4.87
CA ILE A 64 -1.93 16.39 -4.17
C ILE A 64 -3.01 15.37 -4.57
N PHE A 65 -4.28 15.77 -4.51
CA PHE A 65 -5.40 14.92 -4.88
C PHE A 65 -5.30 14.43 -6.34
N THR A 66 -4.94 15.34 -7.26
CA THR A 66 -4.78 15.01 -8.69
C THR A 66 -3.62 14.04 -8.93
N VAL A 67 -2.49 14.25 -8.26
CA VAL A 67 -1.31 13.38 -8.33
C VAL A 67 -1.62 11.98 -7.78
N GLU A 68 -2.36 11.91 -6.68
CA GLU A 68 -2.74 10.64 -6.05
C GLU A 68 -3.71 9.84 -6.91
N GLN A 69 -4.70 10.51 -7.53
CA GLN A 69 -5.58 9.89 -8.53
C GLN A 69 -4.81 9.37 -9.75
N HIS A 70 -3.84 10.13 -10.27
CA HIS A 70 -3.02 9.68 -11.41
C HIS A 70 -2.18 8.45 -11.05
N LYS A 71 -1.55 8.44 -9.86
CA LYS A 71 -0.80 7.27 -9.38
C LYS A 71 -1.68 6.02 -9.26
N GLN A 72 -2.89 6.16 -8.73
CA GLN A 72 -3.84 5.04 -8.66
C GLN A 72 -4.24 4.55 -10.05
N LEU A 73 -4.51 5.47 -10.98
CA LEU A 73 -4.90 5.13 -12.34
C LEU A 73 -3.74 4.45 -13.11
N ASP A 74 -2.51 4.93 -12.96
CA ASP A 74 -1.33 4.36 -13.59
C ASP A 74 -1.01 2.97 -13.02
N TYR A 75 -1.19 2.77 -11.71
CA TYR A 75 -1.10 1.44 -11.10
C TYR A 75 -2.17 0.50 -11.65
N LEU A 76 -3.43 0.95 -11.74
CA LEU A 76 -4.52 0.14 -12.29
C LEU A 76 -4.25 -0.23 -13.76
N LYS A 77 -3.75 0.72 -14.56
CA LYS A 77 -3.33 0.50 -15.95
C LYS A 77 -2.20 -0.52 -16.03
N GLN A 78 -1.14 -0.39 -15.24
CA GLN A 78 -0.04 -1.36 -15.23
C GLN A 78 -0.52 -2.75 -14.82
N THR A 79 -1.39 -2.86 -13.81
CA THR A 79 -1.96 -4.15 -13.38
C THR A 79 -2.85 -4.75 -14.46
N HIS A 80 -3.73 -3.96 -15.09
CA HIS A 80 -4.55 -4.41 -16.21
C HIS A 80 -3.70 -4.80 -17.42
N GLU A 81 -2.67 -4.04 -17.77
CA GLU A 81 -1.78 -4.34 -18.89
C GLU A 81 -0.98 -5.62 -18.63
N LYS A 82 -0.54 -5.86 -17.39
CA LYS A 82 0.02 -7.15 -16.98
C LYS A 82 -0.99 -8.29 -17.14
N GLN A 83 -2.23 -8.10 -16.70
CA GLN A 83 -3.30 -9.11 -16.83
C GLN A 83 -3.70 -9.38 -18.29
N ILE A 84 -3.76 -8.34 -19.13
CA ILE A 84 -4.01 -8.45 -20.57
C ILE A 84 -2.87 -9.21 -21.23
N ASN A 85 -1.61 -8.89 -20.92
CA ASN A 85 -0.45 -9.61 -21.46
C ASN A 85 -0.41 -11.09 -21.06
N ILE A 86 -0.91 -11.45 -19.87
CA ILE A 86 -1.07 -12.85 -19.44
C ILE A 86 -2.04 -13.62 -20.35
N ILE A 87 -3.02 -12.95 -20.99
CA ILE A 87 -4.05 -13.57 -21.81
C ILE A 87 -3.75 -13.45 -23.31
N GLU A 88 -3.37 -12.26 -23.79
CA GLU A 88 -3.15 -11.96 -25.21
C GLU A 88 -1.97 -12.70 -25.81
N LEU A 89 -0.80 -12.73 -25.13
CA LEU A 89 0.36 -13.45 -25.66
C LEU A 89 0.08 -14.94 -25.84
N PRO A 90 -0.59 -15.62 -24.88
CA PRO A 90 -1.00 -17.00 -25.11
C PRO A 90 -1.97 -17.20 -26.25
N LEU A 91 -2.99 -16.33 -26.38
CA LEU A 91 -3.93 -16.38 -27.49
C LEU A 91 -3.23 -16.25 -28.85
N ILE A 92 -2.31 -15.29 -28.99
CA ILE A 92 -1.53 -15.10 -30.22
C ILE A 92 -0.71 -16.36 -30.53
N THR A 93 -0.10 -16.98 -29.52
CA THR A 93 0.73 -18.18 -29.70
C THR A 93 -0.11 -19.39 -30.09
N ILE A 94 -1.28 -19.57 -29.46
CA ILE A 94 -2.24 -20.64 -29.80
C ILE A 94 -2.74 -20.47 -31.24
N ASN A 95 -3.08 -19.24 -31.66
CA ASN A 95 -3.53 -18.97 -33.02
C ASN A 95 -2.44 -19.31 -34.06
N LYS A 96 -1.16 -19.02 -33.77
CA LYS A 96 -0.05 -19.44 -34.64
C LYS A 96 0.04 -20.96 -34.78
N PHE A 97 -0.11 -21.71 -33.69
CA PHE A 97 -0.13 -23.17 -33.75
C PHE A 97 -1.34 -23.70 -34.55
N GLN A 98 -2.51 -23.07 -34.41
CA GLN A 98 -3.69 -23.42 -35.19
C GLN A 98 -3.49 -23.18 -36.69
N GLU A 99 -2.86 -22.07 -37.08
CA GLU A 99 -2.53 -21.81 -38.48
C GLU A 99 -1.56 -22.86 -39.06
N GLN A 100 -0.51 -23.22 -38.32
CA GLN A 100 0.44 -24.26 -38.72
C GLN A 100 -0.24 -25.62 -38.84
N HIS A 101 -1.06 -25.99 -37.86
CA HIS A 101 -1.87 -27.21 -37.88
C HIS A 101 -2.78 -27.27 -39.12
N ASN A 102 -3.45 -26.16 -39.45
CA ASN A 102 -4.33 -26.09 -40.61
C ASN A 102 -3.57 -26.21 -41.93
N LYS A 103 -2.37 -25.63 -42.03
CA LYS A 103 -1.49 -25.80 -43.21
C LYS A 103 -1.07 -27.26 -43.40
N ILE A 104 -0.59 -27.91 -42.33
CA ILE A 104 -0.20 -29.33 -42.36
C ILE A 104 -1.40 -30.22 -42.69
N SER A 105 -2.56 -29.96 -42.09
CA SER A 105 -3.79 -30.73 -42.34
C SER A 105 -4.22 -30.66 -43.80
N LYS A 106 -4.20 -29.47 -44.43
CA LYS A 106 -4.49 -29.31 -45.86
C LYS A 106 -3.49 -30.09 -46.73
N HIS A 107 -2.20 -30.06 -46.37
CA HIS A 107 -1.17 -30.78 -47.10
C HIS A 107 -1.37 -32.31 -47.01
N LEU A 108 -1.73 -32.83 -45.82
CA LEU A 108 -2.04 -34.24 -45.63
C LEU A 108 -3.26 -34.70 -46.43
N VAL A 109 -4.27 -33.84 -46.61
CA VAL A 109 -5.42 -34.14 -47.47
C VAL A 109 -4.96 -34.33 -48.92
N GLN A 110 -4.09 -33.45 -49.43
CA GLN A 110 -3.54 -33.56 -50.80
C GLN A 110 -2.72 -34.85 -51.00
N ILE A 111 -1.97 -35.27 -49.96
CA ILE A 111 -1.26 -36.56 -49.99
C ILE A 111 -2.26 -37.71 -50.01
N LYS A 112 -3.34 -37.64 -49.23
CA LYS A 112 -4.38 -38.67 -49.17
C LYS A 112 -5.20 -38.78 -50.45
N THR A 113 -5.35 -37.69 -51.21
CA THR A 113 -6.02 -37.67 -52.52
C THR A 113 -5.07 -38.04 -53.67
N ASN A 114 -3.83 -38.46 -53.38
CA ASN A 114 -2.77 -38.76 -54.35
C ASN A 114 -2.37 -37.57 -55.25
N GLU A 115 -2.68 -36.33 -54.86
CA GLU A 115 -2.23 -35.12 -55.57
C GLU A 115 -0.73 -34.86 -55.36
N ILE A 116 -0.19 -35.27 -54.20
CA ILE A 116 1.20 -35.05 -53.80
C ILE A 116 1.78 -36.33 -53.18
N SER A 117 3.05 -36.61 -53.45
CA SER A 117 3.78 -37.73 -52.85
C SER A 117 4.30 -37.40 -51.44
N LEU A 118 4.17 -38.34 -50.51
CA LEU A 118 4.70 -38.23 -49.14
C LEU A 118 6.23 -38.13 -49.12
N LYS A 119 6.77 -37.16 -48.39
CA LYS A 119 8.21 -36.88 -48.24
C LYS A 119 8.66 -36.99 -46.79
N GLN A 120 9.96 -37.23 -46.59
CA GLN A 120 10.58 -37.26 -45.26
C GLN A 120 10.41 -35.93 -44.49
N ASN A 121 10.36 -34.80 -45.21
CA ASN A 121 10.14 -33.48 -44.62
C ASN A 121 8.74 -33.35 -43.99
N ASP A 122 7.73 -34.06 -44.49
CA ASP A 122 6.36 -33.98 -43.98
C ASP A 122 6.27 -34.57 -42.56
N PHE A 123 7.00 -35.67 -42.32
CA PHE A 123 7.16 -36.24 -40.99
C PHE A 123 7.90 -35.30 -40.04
N GLN A 124 8.97 -34.64 -40.52
CA GLN A 124 9.74 -33.70 -39.71
C GLN A 124 8.89 -32.49 -39.28
N GLN A 125 8.04 -31.96 -40.16
CA GLN A 125 7.15 -30.84 -39.85
C GLN A 125 6.14 -31.19 -38.74
N ILE A 126 5.55 -32.39 -38.79
CA ILE A 126 4.61 -32.87 -37.76
C ILE A 126 5.32 -33.08 -36.42
N ASP A 127 6.48 -33.74 -36.43
CA ASP A 127 7.26 -33.96 -35.21
C ASP A 127 7.71 -32.65 -34.56
N THR A 128 8.14 -31.68 -35.38
CA THR A 128 8.56 -30.34 -34.91
C THR A 128 7.39 -29.60 -34.28
N LEU A 129 6.24 -29.51 -34.96
CA LEU A 129 5.05 -28.84 -34.42
C LEU A 129 4.56 -29.52 -33.13
N SER A 130 4.61 -30.85 -33.06
CA SER A 130 4.26 -31.61 -31.85
C SER A 130 5.17 -31.25 -30.67
N LYS A 131 6.48 -31.19 -30.90
CA LYS A 131 7.46 -30.79 -29.87
C LYS A 131 7.25 -29.36 -29.39
N GLU A 132 7.03 -28.41 -30.30
CA GLU A 132 6.78 -27.01 -29.97
C GLU A 132 5.50 -26.84 -29.14
N ILE A 133 4.41 -27.50 -29.54
CA ILE A 133 3.14 -27.48 -28.78
C ILE A 133 3.32 -28.09 -27.40
N ASN A 134 4.05 -29.22 -27.27
CA ASN A 134 4.28 -29.86 -25.98
C ASN A 134 5.18 -29.02 -25.07
N GLN A 135 6.23 -28.40 -25.61
CA GLN A 135 7.08 -27.46 -24.87
C GLN A 135 6.27 -26.25 -24.38
N TYR A 136 5.40 -25.71 -25.23
CA TYR A 136 4.53 -24.60 -24.87
C TYR A 136 3.46 -24.98 -23.83
N LYS A 137 2.86 -26.17 -23.92
CA LYS A 137 1.96 -26.70 -22.88
C LYS A 137 2.67 -26.83 -21.53
N ASN A 138 3.92 -27.29 -21.52
CA ASN A 138 4.70 -27.40 -20.31
C ASN A 138 5.04 -26.03 -19.72
N SER A 139 5.34 -25.02 -20.55
CA SER A 139 5.59 -23.66 -20.08
C SER A 139 4.32 -22.98 -19.56
N LEU A 140 3.16 -23.25 -20.16
CA LEU A 140 1.85 -22.81 -19.64
C LEU A 140 1.53 -23.45 -18.29
N LYS A 141 1.75 -24.76 -18.11
CA LYS A 141 1.59 -25.42 -16.80
C LYS A 141 2.55 -24.85 -15.75
N ALA A 142 3.78 -24.49 -16.13
CA ALA A 142 4.72 -23.84 -15.23
C ALA A 142 4.24 -22.41 -14.83
N LYS A 143 3.69 -21.64 -15.78
CA LYS A 143 3.10 -20.32 -15.52
C LYS A 143 1.79 -20.39 -14.72
N GLU A 144 0.96 -21.39 -14.98
CA GLU A 144 -0.25 -21.68 -14.21
C GLU A 144 0.12 -22.01 -12.77
N ASN A 145 1.15 -22.84 -12.55
CA ASN A 145 1.71 -23.06 -11.24
C ASN A 145 2.27 -21.78 -10.60
N GLN A 146 2.83 -20.86 -11.38
CA GLN A 146 3.32 -19.55 -10.90
C GLN A 146 2.17 -18.61 -10.52
N ILE A 147 1.06 -18.59 -11.27
CA ILE A 147 -0.17 -17.86 -10.89
C ILE A 147 -0.82 -18.51 -9.65
N LEU A 148 -0.72 -19.84 -9.52
CA LEU A 148 -1.07 -20.58 -8.31
C LEU A 148 -0.02 -20.43 -7.17
N THR A 149 1.06 -19.67 -7.36
CA THR A 149 2.05 -19.36 -6.32
C THR A 149 1.83 -18.04 -5.60
N MET A 150 0.67 -17.40 -5.75
CA MET A 150 0.25 -16.26 -4.92
C MET A 150 -0.23 -16.79 -3.56
N LYS A 151 0.55 -16.61 -2.50
CA LYS A 151 0.27 -17.27 -1.21
C LYS A 151 -0.13 -16.28 -0.13
N LEU A 152 -1.07 -16.72 0.70
CA LEU A 152 -1.28 -16.13 2.02
C LEU A 152 -0.20 -16.70 2.94
N LEU A 153 0.66 -15.84 3.49
CA LEU A 153 1.76 -16.22 4.36
C LEU A 153 1.32 -16.30 5.83
N ALA A 154 0.46 -15.38 6.26
CA ALA A 154 -0.04 -15.34 7.64
C ALA A 154 -1.37 -14.60 7.75
N ILE A 155 -2.17 -15.00 8.75
CA ILE A 155 -3.40 -14.30 9.16
C ILE A 155 -3.36 -14.09 10.67
N PHE A 156 -3.75 -12.89 11.10
CA PHE A 156 -3.78 -12.49 12.50
C PHE A 156 -5.14 -11.89 12.85
N VAL A 157 -5.53 -12.11 14.11
CA VAL A 157 -6.56 -11.35 14.81
C VAL A 157 -5.87 -10.62 15.95
N LEU A 158 -6.03 -9.31 15.99
CA LEU A 158 -5.43 -8.43 17.00
C LEU A 158 -6.49 -7.56 17.66
N HIS A 159 -6.17 -7.03 18.83
CA HIS A 159 -6.96 -6.03 19.52
C HIS A 159 -6.10 -4.82 19.84
N LYS A 160 -6.50 -3.65 19.34
CA LYS A 160 -5.86 -2.36 19.56
C LYS A 160 -6.51 -1.65 20.74
N GLU A 161 -5.75 -1.49 21.82
CA GLU A 161 -6.10 -0.74 23.03
C GLU A 161 -5.48 0.66 22.96
N GLY A 162 -6.32 1.67 22.74
CA GLY A 162 -5.86 3.06 22.62
C GLY A 162 -4.96 3.26 21.41
N ASP A 163 -3.91 4.08 21.57
CA ASP A 163 -3.17 4.61 20.42
C ASP A 163 -2.04 3.69 19.94
N LYS A 164 -1.38 2.95 20.84
CA LYS A 164 -0.15 2.17 20.52
C LYS A 164 -0.09 0.77 21.09
N LYS A 165 -1.05 0.32 21.91
CA LYS A 165 -0.98 -1.01 22.52
C LYS A 165 -1.80 -2.01 21.71
N VAL A 166 -1.13 -2.94 21.05
CA VAL A 166 -1.79 -4.00 20.26
C VAL A 166 -1.48 -5.34 20.87
N LYS A 167 -2.51 -6.18 21.05
CA LYS A 167 -2.37 -7.58 21.48
C LYS A 167 -2.73 -8.50 20.32
N ILE A 168 -1.88 -9.46 20.01
CA ILE A 168 -2.21 -10.52 19.04
C ILE A 168 -3.06 -11.55 19.77
N LEU A 169 -4.34 -11.65 19.44
CA LEU A 169 -5.28 -12.57 20.08
C LEU A 169 -5.16 -13.98 19.49
N GLN A 170 -4.93 -14.08 18.19
CA GLN A 170 -4.73 -15.34 17.48
C GLN A 170 -3.92 -15.10 16.20
N GLU A 171 -3.12 -16.09 15.80
CA GLU A 171 -2.29 -16.05 14.60
C GLU A 171 -2.19 -17.43 13.96
N GLU A 172 -2.09 -17.46 12.63
CA GLU A 172 -1.86 -18.67 11.83
C GLU A 172 -0.90 -18.37 10.69
N PHE A 173 -0.02 -19.32 10.37
CA PHE A 173 1.06 -19.15 9.39
C PHE A 173 1.08 -20.26 8.35
N ASN A 174 1.41 -19.91 7.10
CA ASN A 174 1.76 -20.84 6.03
C ASN A 174 3.14 -20.48 5.50
N LEU A 175 4.15 -21.19 6.01
CA LEU A 175 5.56 -20.97 5.66
C LEU A 175 6.15 -22.13 4.84
N GLU A 176 5.30 -22.91 4.17
CA GLU A 176 5.73 -24.08 3.42
C GLU A 176 6.68 -23.74 2.27
N SER A 177 6.56 -22.54 1.72
CA SER A 177 7.45 -21.99 0.69
C SER A 177 8.87 -21.68 1.17
N PHE A 178 9.08 -21.51 2.49
CA PHE A 178 10.38 -21.21 3.06
C PHE A 178 11.12 -22.49 3.46
N GLY A 179 12.44 -22.48 3.34
CA GLY A 179 13.29 -23.57 3.83
C GLY A 179 13.13 -23.76 5.34
N TYR A 180 13.24 -25.00 5.82
CA TYR A 180 13.00 -25.34 7.24
C TYR A 180 13.73 -24.43 8.23
N PHE A 181 14.98 -24.03 7.93
CA PHE A 181 15.78 -23.15 8.77
C PHE A 181 15.39 -21.66 8.65
N GLU A 182 14.87 -21.23 7.51
CA GLU A 182 14.43 -19.85 7.26
C GLU A 182 13.12 -19.54 7.99
N ARG A 183 12.23 -20.53 8.13
CA ARG A 183 10.94 -20.39 8.81
C ARG A 183 11.07 -19.77 10.21
N ARG A 184 12.13 -20.14 10.94
CA ARG A 184 12.42 -19.63 12.30
C ARG A 184 12.75 -18.12 12.31
N GLY A 185 13.32 -17.60 11.24
CA GLY A 185 13.62 -16.17 11.09
C GLY A 185 12.45 -15.37 10.51
N VAL A 186 11.64 -16.00 9.64
CA VAL A 186 10.51 -15.36 8.96
C VAL A 186 9.31 -15.18 9.87
N GLN A 187 8.95 -16.19 10.67
CA GLN A 187 7.74 -16.11 11.52
C GLN A 187 7.76 -14.89 12.46
N PRO A 188 8.84 -14.63 13.24
CA PRO A 188 8.89 -13.45 14.10
C PRO A 188 8.81 -12.13 13.33
N LEU A 189 9.33 -12.10 12.09
CA LEU A 189 9.25 -10.92 11.23
C LEU A 189 7.81 -10.63 10.80
N LEU A 190 7.04 -11.67 10.45
CA LEU A 190 5.62 -11.53 10.12
C LEU A 190 4.81 -11.02 11.30
N VAL A 191 5.07 -11.54 12.51
CA VAL A 191 4.47 -11.08 13.77
C VAL A 191 4.78 -9.59 14.00
N PHE A 192 6.06 -9.21 13.91
CA PHE A 192 6.49 -7.83 14.06
C PHE A 192 5.82 -6.89 13.05
N SER A 193 5.75 -7.30 11.78
CA SER A 193 5.08 -6.53 10.72
C SER A 193 3.59 -6.35 11.01
N ALA A 194 2.88 -7.41 11.40
CA ALA A 194 1.46 -7.34 11.71
C ALA A 194 1.17 -6.42 12.90
N ARG A 195 1.96 -6.52 13.98
CA ARG A 195 1.83 -5.65 15.16
C ARG A 195 2.12 -4.19 14.81
N THR A 196 3.27 -3.93 14.18
CA THR A 196 3.70 -2.58 13.82
C THR A 196 2.69 -1.88 12.91
N VAL A 197 2.21 -2.56 11.88
CA VAL A 197 1.22 -1.97 10.96
C VAL A 197 -0.08 -1.67 11.70
N THR A 198 -0.58 -2.60 12.53
CA THR A 198 -1.81 -2.39 13.32
C THR A 198 -1.69 -1.23 14.30
N GLU A 199 -0.55 -1.09 14.99
CA GLU A 199 -0.29 0.02 15.91
C GLU A 199 -0.40 1.38 15.20
N ARG A 200 0.01 1.44 13.94
CA ARG A 200 0.08 2.68 13.16
C ARG A 200 -1.14 2.96 12.31
N THR A 201 -2.01 1.97 12.10
CA THR A 201 -3.29 2.13 11.41
C THR A 201 -4.33 2.72 12.35
N ALA A 202 -5.05 3.75 11.88
CA ALA A 202 -6.09 4.42 12.67
C ALA A 202 -7.33 3.53 12.83
N LEU A 203 -8.10 3.75 13.90
CA LEU A 203 -9.38 3.06 14.10
C LEU A 203 -10.35 3.36 12.95
N GLY A 204 -11.07 2.34 12.50
CA GLY A 204 -12.02 2.44 11.39
C GLY A 204 -11.38 2.46 10.00
N THR A 205 -10.08 2.22 9.86
CA THR A 205 -9.38 2.34 8.57
C THR A 205 -8.84 1.01 8.04
N ARG A 206 -8.81 0.91 6.71
CA ARG A 206 -8.21 -0.20 5.95
C ARG A 206 -6.96 0.29 5.23
N GLN A 207 -5.88 -0.49 5.29
CA GLN A 207 -4.62 -0.16 4.63
C GLN A 207 -3.96 -1.38 4.02
N SER A 208 -3.14 -1.16 2.99
CA SER A 208 -2.23 -2.16 2.44
C SER A 208 -0.82 -1.58 2.47
N VAL A 209 0.08 -2.24 3.20
CA VAL A 209 1.43 -1.76 3.47
C VAL A 209 2.45 -2.71 2.86
N GLU A 210 3.38 -2.20 2.06
CA GLU A 210 4.52 -2.99 1.57
C GLU A 210 5.50 -3.27 2.72
N ALA A 211 5.70 -4.55 3.07
CA ALA A 211 6.44 -4.98 4.27
C ALA A 211 7.94 -4.61 4.24
N ASP A 212 8.56 -4.59 3.05
CA ASP A 212 9.89 -4.04 2.76
C ASP A 212 10.01 -3.84 1.24
N GLN A 213 10.90 -2.97 0.76
CA GLN A 213 11.19 -2.81 -0.67
C GLN A 213 11.82 -4.09 -1.28
N ASN A 214 12.34 -4.99 -0.45
CA ASN A 214 13.09 -6.18 -0.86
C ASN A 214 12.32 -7.49 -0.67
N VAL A 215 11.13 -7.45 -0.08
CA VAL A 215 10.27 -8.62 0.14
C VAL A 215 9.00 -8.38 -0.65
N ASN A 216 8.70 -9.26 -1.60
CA ASN A 216 7.53 -9.13 -2.48
C ASN A 216 6.21 -9.49 -1.76
N ALA A 217 5.96 -8.92 -0.59
CA ALA A 217 4.80 -9.20 0.25
C ALA A 217 4.10 -7.91 0.71
N LEU A 218 2.78 -7.98 0.78
CA LEU A 218 1.89 -6.93 1.27
C LEU A 218 1.28 -7.34 2.61
N VAL A 219 1.19 -6.37 3.52
CA VAL A 219 0.48 -6.45 4.79
C VAL A 219 -0.84 -5.74 4.61
N HIS A 220 -1.93 -6.49 4.51
CA HIS A 220 -3.29 -5.96 4.46
C HIS A 220 -3.84 -5.90 5.88
N VAL A 221 -4.33 -4.74 6.30
CA VAL A 221 -4.84 -4.51 7.65
C VAL A 221 -6.21 -3.84 7.60
N TYR A 222 -7.07 -4.23 8.53
CA TYR A 222 -8.30 -3.52 8.83
C TYR A 222 -8.42 -3.41 10.36
N VAL A 223 -8.50 -2.18 10.86
CA VAL A 223 -8.74 -1.88 12.27
C VAL A 223 -10.15 -1.32 12.40
N ARG A 224 -11.03 -1.99 13.13
CA ARG A 224 -12.41 -1.55 13.37
C ARG A 224 -12.47 -0.42 14.41
N PRO A 225 -13.57 0.36 14.46
CA PRO A 225 -13.77 1.39 15.48
C PRO A 225 -13.78 0.88 16.93
N ASP A 226 -14.14 -0.39 17.14
CA ASP A 226 -14.15 -1.06 18.44
C ASP A 226 -12.78 -1.67 18.83
N GLY A 227 -11.74 -1.41 18.04
CA GLY A 227 -10.37 -1.85 18.33
C GLY A 227 -10.04 -3.27 17.86
N LEU A 228 -11.03 -4.06 17.40
CA LEU A 228 -10.73 -5.36 16.77
C LEU A 228 -10.05 -5.14 15.42
N ALA A 229 -8.97 -5.87 15.18
CA ALA A 229 -8.22 -5.78 13.94
C ALA A 229 -7.94 -7.16 13.36
N SER A 230 -7.82 -7.21 12.04
CA SER A 230 -7.26 -8.36 11.35
C SER A 230 -6.14 -7.90 10.43
N VAL A 231 -5.13 -8.76 10.31
CA VAL A 231 -4.02 -8.58 9.38
C VAL A 231 -3.87 -9.85 8.54
N ILE A 232 -3.69 -9.68 7.24
CA ILE A 232 -3.32 -10.74 6.31
C ILE A 232 -2.02 -10.31 5.63
N ILE A 233 -1.02 -11.17 5.69
CA ILE A 233 0.24 -10.99 4.97
C ILE A 233 0.25 -11.96 3.79
N ALA A 234 0.42 -11.44 2.59
CA ALA A 234 0.37 -12.21 1.36
C ALA A 234 1.43 -11.73 0.37
N ASP A 235 1.75 -12.55 -0.63
CA ASP A 235 2.56 -12.09 -1.76
C ASP A 235 1.89 -10.89 -2.45
N SER A 236 2.69 -9.97 -2.99
CA SER A 236 2.19 -8.70 -3.56
C SER A 236 1.25 -8.89 -4.76
N GLU A 237 1.34 -10.05 -5.39
CA GLU A 237 0.47 -10.44 -6.48
C GLU A 237 -0.92 -10.81 -5.96
N TYR A 238 -1.05 -11.36 -4.74
CA TYR A 238 -2.31 -11.85 -4.16
C TYR A 238 -3.43 -10.80 -4.29
N PRO A 239 -4.63 -11.15 -4.80
CA PRO A 239 -5.64 -10.15 -5.09
C PRO A 239 -6.04 -9.38 -3.83
N GLN A 240 -5.69 -8.09 -3.77
CA GLN A 240 -5.94 -7.23 -2.61
C GLN A 240 -7.41 -7.24 -2.20
N ARG A 241 -8.33 -7.27 -3.17
CA ARG A 241 -9.77 -7.34 -2.91
C ARG A 241 -10.16 -8.59 -2.14
N VAL A 242 -9.58 -9.74 -2.48
CA VAL A 242 -9.80 -10.99 -1.76
C VAL A 242 -9.24 -10.88 -0.34
N ALA A 243 -8.01 -10.38 -0.17
CA ALA A 243 -7.42 -10.19 1.15
C ALA A 243 -8.30 -9.33 2.07
N HIS A 244 -8.77 -8.16 1.60
CA HIS A 244 -9.62 -7.27 2.40
C HIS A 244 -11.02 -7.82 2.69
N THR A 245 -11.57 -8.62 1.77
CA THR A 245 -12.80 -9.40 1.99
C THR A 245 -12.61 -10.37 3.16
N LEU A 246 -11.48 -11.07 3.17
CA LEU A 246 -11.13 -12.04 4.22
C LEU A 246 -10.89 -11.38 5.58
N LEU A 247 -10.27 -10.19 5.63
CA LEU A 247 -10.09 -9.45 6.90
C LEU A 247 -11.43 -9.29 7.65
N SER A 248 -12.47 -8.89 6.92
CA SER A 248 -13.81 -8.69 7.51
C SER A 248 -14.41 -10.03 7.97
N LYS A 249 -14.37 -11.05 7.12
CA LYS A 249 -14.85 -12.39 7.45
C LYS A 249 -14.17 -12.95 8.72
N VAL A 250 -12.84 -12.82 8.81
CA VAL A 250 -12.05 -13.31 9.95
C VAL A 250 -12.48 -12.62 11.25
N MET A 251 -12.74 -11.31 11.20
CA MET A 251 -13.22 -10.57 12.37
C MET A 251 -14.66 -10.90 12.75
N ASP A 252 -15.53 -11.16 11.76
CA ASP A 252 -16.91 -11.58 12.02
C ASP A 252 -16.94 -12.97 12.67
N ASP A 253 -16.17 -13.93 12.14
CA ASP A 253 -16.00 -15.26 12.73
C ASP A 253 -15.45 -15.16 14.16
N PHE A 254 -14.47 -14.28 14.40
CA PHE A 254 -13.91 -14.08 15.73
C PHE A 254 -14.92 -13.45 16.69
N THR A 255 -15.70 -12.48 16.24
CA THR A 255 -16.77 -11.84 17.03
C THR A 255 -17.86 -12.83 17.43
N ASN A 256 -18.18 -13.77 16.53
CA ASN A 256 -19.12 -14.86 16.82
C ASN A 256 -18.57 -15.85 17.86
N ALA A 257 -17.25 -16.07 17.90
CA ALA A 257 -16.61 -16.94 18.88
C ALA A 257 -16.35 -16.25 20.23
N TYR A 258 -16.01 -14.96 20.22
CA TYR A 258 -15.64 -14.17 21.39
C TYR A 258 -16.33 -12.80 21.33
N PRO A 259 -17.20 -12.46 22.30
CA PRO A 259 -17.94 -11.20 22.27
C PRO A 259 -17.02 -9.99 22.51
N PRO A 260 -17.39 -8.79 22.02
CA PRO A 260 -16.61 -7.56 22.16
C PRO A 260 -16.11 -7.25 23.58
N SER A 261 -16.92 -7.57 24.59
CA SER A 261 -16.58 -7.33 26.00
C SER A 261 -15.39 -8.15 26.51
N SER A 262 -15.01 -9.23 25.83
CA SER A 262 -13.90 -10.10 26.26
C SER A 262 -12.52 -9.64 25.78
N TRP A 263 -12.42 -8.97 24.62
CA TRP A 263 -11.15 -8.78 23.91
C TRP A 263 -10.11 -7.98 24.70
N ALA A 264 -10.55 -6.95 25.44
CA ALA A 264 -9.70 -6.13 26.30
C ALA A 264 -9.05 -6.93 27.44
N ASN A 265 -9.70 -8.00 27.92
CA ASN A 265 -9.19 -8.83 29.02
C ASN A 265 -8.50 -10.12 28.55
N MET A 266 -8.56 -10.43 27.25
CA MET A 266 -7.86 -11.58 26.69
C MET A 266 -6.35 -11.35 26.72
N ASN A 267 -5.61 -12.41 27.07
CA ASN A 267 -4.16 -12.46 26.93
C ASN A 267 -3.77 -12.77 25.49
N GLU A 268 -2.52 -12.46 25.11
CA GLU A 268 -2.01 -12.78 23.77
C GLU A 268 -2.13 -14.28 23.46
N GLN A 269 -2.44 -14.60 22.21
CA GLN A 269 -2.54 -15.96 21.66
C GLN A 269 -3.55 -16.89 22.39
N THR A 270 -4.52 -16.32 23.13
CA THR A 270 -5.56 -17.11 23.81
C THR A 270 -6.82 -17.35 22.96
N GLY A 271 -6.99 -16.60 21.87
CA GLY A 271 -8.03 -16.85 20.89
C GLY A 271 -7.77 -18.16 20.17
N LYS A 272 -8.78 -19.04 20.12
CA LYS A 272 -8.68 -20.35 19.46
C LYS A 272 -9.90 -20.62 18.59
N MET A 273 -10.23 -19.68 17.71
CA MET A 273 -11.26 -19.95 16.70
C MET A 273 -10.74 -20.98 15.71
N ALA A 274 -11.47 -22.08 15.53
CA ALA A 274 -11.08 -23.16 14.63
C ALA A 274 -11.05 -22.72 13.15
N SER A 275 -11.86 -21.71 12.80
CA SER A 275 -12.00 -21.22 11.44
C SER A 275 -10.74 -20.55 10.89
N LEU A 276 -9.83 -20.02 11.71
CA LEU A 276 -8.69 -19.24 11.22
C LEU A 276 -7.74 -20.06 10.35
N SER A 277 -7.39 -21.28 10.80
CA SER A 277 -6.54 -22.21 10.05
C SER A 277 -7.23 -22.69 8.77
N GLU A 278 -8.55 -22.92 8.83
CA GLU A 278 -9.34 -23.29 7.66
C GLU A 278 -9.37 -22.17 6.62
N VAL A 279 -9.57 -20.92 7.04
CA VAL A 279 -9.53 -19.73 6.18
C VAL A 279 -8.16 -19.63 5.52
N LEU A 280 -7.07 -19.69 6.27
CA LEU A 280 -5.72 -19.60 5.71
C LEU A 280 -5.45 -20.69 4.66
N ARG A 281 -5.92 -21.92 4.88
CA ARG A 281 -5.75 -23.03 3.94
C ARG A 281 -6.65 -22.90 2.71
N LYS A 282 -7.94 -22.63 2.91
CA LYS A 282 -8.95 -22.58 1.83
C LYS A 282 -8.65 -21.46 0.85
N TYR A 283 -8.30 -20.28 1.37
CA TYR A 283 -8.10 -19.09 0.55
C TYR A 283 -6.66 -18.92 0.03
N GLN A 284 -5.82 -19.97 0.11
CA GLN A 284 -4.63 -20.03 -0.74
C GLN A 284 -5.01 -19.96 -2.22
N ASN A 285 -6.18 -20.48 -2.61
CA ASN A 285 -6.78 -20.22 -3.92
C ASN A 285 -7.72 -18.99 -3.82
N PRO A 286 -7.39 -17.84 -4.44
CA PRO A 286 -8.24 -16.66 -4.38
C PRO A 286 -9.63 -16.86 -5.00
N GLN A 287 -9.80 -17.80 -5.93
CA GLN A 287 -11.09 -18.08 -6.59
C GLN A 287 -12.13 -18.66 -5.61
N GLU A 288 -11.69 -19.29 -4.53
CA GLU A 288 -12.58 -19.78 -3.47
C GLU A 288 -13.32 -18.64 -2.73
N ALA A 289 -12.89 -17.39 -2.91
CA ALA A 289 -13.54 -16.21 -2.36
C ALA A 289 -14.68 -15.67 -3.23
N ASP A 290 -14.90 -16.17 -4.45
CA ASP A 290 -15.95 -15.68 -5.35
C ASP A 290 -17.35 -15.64 -4.72
N PRO A 291 -17.82 -16.69 -4.01
CA PRO A 291 -19.13 -16.64 -3.35
C PRO A 291 -19.19 -15.59 -2.23
N LEU A 292 -18.09 -15.44 -1.48
CA LEU A 292 -17.97 -14.45 -0.40
C LEU A 292 -18.00 -13.03 -0.96
N MET A 293 -17.28 -12.78 -2.07
CA MET A 293 -17.23 -11.50 -2.76
C MET A 293 -18.55 -11.11 -3.44
N ARG A 294 -19.39 -12.08 -3.79
CA ARG A 294 -20.76 -11.81 -4.28
C ARG A 294 -21.73 -11.43 -3.16
N LEU A 295 -21.49 -11.95 -1.96
CA LEU A 295 -22.35 -11.75 -0.79
C LEU A 295 -22.04 -10.42 -0.08
N GLN A 296 -20.78 -10.00 -0.07
CA GLN A 296 -20.38 -8.65 0.32
C GLN A 296 -20.72 -7.65 -0.79
N LYS A 297 -21.86 -6.97 -0.65
CA LYS A 297 -22.27 -5.86 -1.51
C LYS A 297 -21.59 -4.53 -1.14
N ASP A 298 -20.91 -4.47 0.01
CA ASP A 298 -20.24 -3.30 0.59
C ASP A 298 -18.85 -3.02 -0.02
N LEU A 299 -18.72 -3.27 -1.33
CA LEU A 299 -17.48 -3.13 -2.08
C LEU A 299 -17.04 -1.67 -2.30
N ASP A 300 -17.84 -0.71 -1.86
CA ASP A 300 -17.44 0.70 -1.81
C ASP A 300 -16.37 0.96 -0.73
N ASP A 301 -16.27 0.14 0.32
CA ASP A 301 -15.23 0.26 1.37
C ASP A 301 -13.83 -0.21 0.93
N THR A 302 -13.72 -0.79 -0.28
CA THR A 302 -12.42 -1.11 -0.91
C THR A 302 -11.83 0.08 -1.67
N LYS A 303 -12.61 1.14 -1.93
CA LYS A 303 -12.14 2.34 -2.64
C LYS A 303 -11.22 3.21 -1.79
N ASP A 304 -11.38 3.16 -0.47
CA ASP A 304 -10.60 3.96 0.49
C ASP A 304 -9.36 3.23 1.03
N ILE A 305 -8.94 2.11 0.41
CA ILE A 305 -7.73 1.42 0.87
C ILE A 305 -6.50 2.26 0.51
N LEU A 306 -5.95 2.89 1.53
CA LEU A 306 -4.68 3.58 1.44
C LEU A 306 -3.56 2.55 1.22
N LYS A 307 -2.90 2.66 0.07
CA LYS A 307 -1.67 1.92 -0.19
C LYS A 307 -0.49 2.78 0.25
N SER A 308 0.30 2.27 1.19
CA SER A 308 1.48 2.94 1.72
C SER A 308 2.66 1.97 1.75
N THR A 309 3.87 2.49 1.86
CA THR A 309 5.04 1.68 2.19
C THR A 309 5.18 1.62 3.71
N LEU A 310 5.83 0.59 4.25
CA LEU A 310 6.07 0.53 5.70
C LEU A 310 6.81 1.78 6.20
N VAL A 311 7.68 2.38 5.38
CA VAL A 311 8.37 3.66 5.67
C VAL A 311 7.39 4.83 5.83
N ASN A 312 6.33 4.89 5.04
CA ASN A 312 5.32 5.95 5.13
C ASN A 312 4.42 5.81 6.37
N VAL A 313 4.43 4.62 6.99
CA VAL A 313 3.71 4.32 8.23
C VAL A 313 4.58 4.62 9.47
N LEU A 314 5.88 4.88 9.28
CA LEU A 314 6.80 5.28 10.36
C LEU A 314 6.68 6.78 10.69
N GLU A 315 6.97 7.13 11.95
CA GLU A 315 7.07 8.54 12.36
C GLU A 315 8.27 9.22 11.69
N ARG A 316 8.22 10.56 11.49
CA ARG A 316 9.34 11.31 10.89
C ARG A 316 10.63 11.07 11.67
N GLY A 317 11.64 10.52 11.01
CA GLY A 317 12.96 10.25 11.58
C GLY A 317 13.13 8.83 12.16
N GLU A 318 12.09 8.00 12.17
CA GLU A 318 12.15 6.61 12.64
C GLU A 318 12.59 5.68 11.49
N LYS A 319 13.56 4.79 11.77
CA LYS A 319 14.04 3.79 10.81
C LYS A 319 13.52 2.41 11.20
N ILE A 320 13.14 1.62 10.18
CA ILE A 320 12.74 0.22 10.38
C ILE A 320 13.83 -0.60 11.09
N ASP A 321 15.11 -0.33 10.81
CA ASP A 321 16.24 -1.00 11.46
C ASP A 321 16.25 -0.78 12.97
N ASP A 322 15.83 0.41 13.43
CA ASP A 322 15.77 0.77 14.84
C ASP A 322 14.59 0.08 15.54
N LEU A 323 13.44 -0.01 14.85
CA LEU A 323 12.28 -0.77 15.33
C LEU A 323 12.59 -2.26 15.45
N VAL A 324 13.22 -2.84 14.43
CA VAL A 324 13.67 -4.24 14.46
C VAL A 324 14.66 -4.49 15.59
N ALA A 325 15.58 -3.56 15.84
CA ALA A 325 16.55 -3.70 16.94
C ALA A 325 15.86 -3.69 18.32
N ARG A 326 14.85 -2.83 18.51
CA ARG A 326 14.13 -2.64 19.79
C ARG A 326 12.98 -3.62 20.02
N SER A 327 12.46 -4.26 18.97
CA SER A 327 11.32 -5.17 19.08
C SER A 327 11.59 -6.34 20.02
N SER A 328 10.63 -6.60 20.90
CA SER A 328 10.56 -7.79 21.76
C SER A 328 9.98 -9.01 21.04
N ASP A 329 9.27 -8.81 19.92
CA ASP A 329 8.70 -9.90 19.11
C ASP A 329 9.79 -10.64 18.31
N LEU A 330 10.95 -10.02 18.09
CA LEU A 330 12.04 -10.59 17.29
C LEU A 330 13.11 -11.23 18.18
N SER A 331 13.38 -12.52 17.94
CA SER A 331 14.52 -13.22 18.55
C SER A 331 15.86 -12.67 18.02
N PHE A 332 16.96 -12.99 18.71
CA PHE A 332 18.31 -12.63 18.25
C PHE A 332 18.58 -13.17 16.84
N GLU A 333 18.16 -14.41 16.58
CA GLU A 333 18.29 -15.10 15.29
C GLU A 333 17.45 -14.41 14.21
N ALA A 334 16.22 -14.00 14.52
CA ALA A 334 15.37 -13.28 13.58
C ALA A 334 15.94 -11.89 13.22
N LYS A 335 16.50 -11.17 14.21
CA LYS A 335 17.20 -9.90 13.97
C LYS A 335 18.45 -10.09 13.10
N ALA A 336 19.21 -11.16 13.32
CA ALA A 336 20.37 -11.51 12.50
C ALA A 336 19.97 -11.91 11.08
N PHE A 337 18.90 -12.68 10.93
CA PHE A 337 18.32 -13.08 9.64
C PHE A 337 17.90 -11.84 8.83
N TYR A 338 17.14 -10.92 9.43
CA TYR A 338 16.73 -9.66 8.82
C TYR A 338 17.93 -8.85 8.29
N LYS A 339 18.96 -8.66 9.13
CA LYS A 339 20.18 -7.93 8.74
C LYS A 339 20.93 -8.61 7.59
N THR A 340 20.96 -9.94 7.57
CA THR A 340 21.65 -10.71 6.53
C THR A 340 20.89 -10.62 5.20
N ALA A 341 19.57 -10.82 5.22
CA ALA A 341 18.72 -10.71 4.02
C ALA A 341 18.86 -9.33 3.34
N ARG A 342 18.86 -8.23 4.11
CA ARG A 342 19.08 -6.88 3.55
C ARG A 342 20.48 -6.67 2.96
N LYS A 343 21.52 -7.32 3.50
CA LYS A 343 22.88 -7.21 2.98
C LYS A 343 23.04 -7.97 1.66
N THR A 344 22.46 -9.17 1.57
CA THR A 344 22.54 -10.02 0.38
C THR A 344 21.77 -9.42 -0.81
N ASN A 345 20.67 -8.69 -0.55
CA ASN A 345 19.85 -8.05 -1.59
C ASN A 345 20.28 -6.61 -1.96
N ARG A 346 21.33 -6.07 -1.32
CA ARG A 346 21.84 -4.69 -1.59
C ARG A 346 22.93 -4.62 -2.66
N CYS A 347 23.41 -5.74 -3.17
CA CYS A 347 24.47 -5.76 -4.17
C CYS A 347 23.87 -5.91 -5.58
N CYS A 348 23.37 -4.80 -6.15
CA CYS A 348 23.21 -4.55 -7.60
C CYS A 348 22.63 -3.14 -7.86
N THR A 349 23.46 -2.10 -7.72
CA THR A 349 23.32 -0.82 -8.45
C THR A 349 24.70 -0.39 -8.95
N LEU A 350 25.06 -0.93 -10.12
CA LEU A 350 25.97 -0.42 -11.16
C LEU A 350 25.48 -1.17 -12.42
N PHE A 351 24.99 -0.56 -13.49
CA PHE A 351 25.26 0.75 -14.10
C PHE A 351 24.84 1.99 -13.31
#